data_AF-A0A7J4U7Y9-F1
#
_entry.id   AF-A0A7J4U7Y9-F1
#
_cell.length_a   1.000
_cell.length_b   1.000
_cell.length_c   1.000
_cell.angle_alpha   90.00
_cell.angle_beta   90.00
_cell.angle_gamma   90.00
#
_symmetry.space_group_name_H-M   'P 1'
#
loop_
_entity.id
_entity.type
_entity.pdbx_description
1 polymer ?
#
loop_
_entity_poly.entity_id
_entity_poly.type
_entity_poly.pdbx_seq_one_letter_code
_entity_poly.pdbx_strand_id
1 'polypeptide(L)'
;TAAGQRIISDEKLKHLVDTLSKHRLGLLNVEPDILGRAYEYLLRKFAEGSGQSAGEFYTPREMAVLMARVLDPKEGEEIYDPCLGSGGLLIKSYLRFKEKYLSSAKIKPVKFFGQEYLHSTYAMAKMNAFIHQMQAEIALGDTMNRPAFTDAQSKLRKFDIVVANPMWNQDFPQATYEADTYSRFGLGIPPSSTADWGWIQHMFASLKDKGRMAVILDTGSVSRGSGNKGSNRERDIRKKFVEKDFIEAVILVPENLFYNTTAPGIIIVINKEKKHKDKILLINASKLFKKGRPKNYLPDNYVNQISSYYLEWKEEEGISKAIEKEEIIKNDYNLSPSRYVTQNGEDETLPLDEAVVLVKEAEEERAKADEKLRNVLVQLGFE
;
A
#
# COMPACT_ATOMS: atom_id res chain seq x y z
N THR A 1 -9.79 -14.29 -25.27
CA THR A 1 -10.91 -15.24 -25.22
C THR A 1 -10.43 -16.48 -24.48
N ALA A 2 -11.20 -16.99 -23.53
CA ALA A 2 -11.00 -18.39 -23.12
C ALA A 2 -11.68 -19.23 -24.21
N ALA A 3 -10.91 -20.07 -24.92
CA ALA A 3 -11.44 -21.04 -25.90
C ALA A 3 -12.27 -20.49 -27.08
N GLY A 4 -11.92 -19.33 -27.64
CA GLY A 4 -12.51 -18.86 -28.92
C GLY A 4 -13.97 -18.36 -28.86
N GLN A 5 -14.62 -18.42 -27.70
CA GLN A 5 -15.92 -17.77 -27.49
C GLN A 5 -15.75 -16.33 -27.00
N ARG A 6 -16.62 -15.43 -27.49
CA ARG A 6 -16.67 -14.03 -27.01
C ARG A 6 -17.19 -14.01 -25.58
N ILE A 7 -16.49 -13.29 -24.69
CA ILE A 7 -16.84 -13.16 -23.27
C ILE A 7 -18.15 -12.37 -23.08
N ILE A 8 -18.47 -11.47 -24.02
CA ILE A 8 -19.68 -10.64 -24.03
C ILE A 8 -20.39 -10.87 -25.37
N SER A 9 -21.72 -11.06 -25.35
CA SER A 9 -22.52 -11.24 -26.56
C SER A 9 -22.63 -9.94 -27.37
N ASP A 10 -22.81 -10.05 -28.68
CA ASP A 10 -22.93 -8.90 -29.58
C ASP A 10 -24.11 -7.99 -29.21
N GLU A 11 -25.21 -8.57 -28.74
CA GLU A 11 -26.37 -7.83 -28.24
C GLU A 11 -26.03 -6.99 -27.00
N LYS A 12 -25.33 -7.58 -26.02
CA LYS A 12 -24.89 -6.87 -24.81
C LYS A 12 -23.87 -5.77 -25.15
N LEU A 13 -22.95 -6.05 -26.08
CA LEU A 13 -21.97 -5.08 -26.54
C LEU A 13 -22.65 -3.90 -27.25
N LYS A 14 -23.61 -4.19 -28.14
CA LYS A 14 -24.42 -3.16 -28.81
C LYS A 14 -25.15 -2.31 -27.79
N HIS A 15 -25.85 -2.92 -26.84
CA HIS A 15 -26.58 -2.17 -25.81
C HIS A 15 -25.65 -1.27 -24.97
N LEU A 16 -24.44 -1.76 -24.65
CA LEU A 16 -23.43 -0.96 -23.95
C LEU A 16 -22.98 0.24 -24.79
N VAL A 17 -22.64 0.02 -26.06
CA VAL A 17 -22.23 1.09 -26.99
C VAL A 17 -23.37 2.10 -27.17
N ASP A 18 -24.60 1.65 -27.37
CA ASP A 18 -25.78 2.52 -27.53
C ASP A 18 -26.02 3.37 -26.27
N THR A 19 -25.84 2.77 -25.07
CA THR A 19 -25.98 3.49 -23.80
C THR A 19 -24.91 4.55 -23.64
N LEU A 20 -23.64 4.22 -23.89
CA LEU A 20 -22.54 5.20 -23.80
C LEU A 20 -22.65 6.29 -24.86
N SER A 21 -23.13 5.96 -26.06
CA SER A 21 -23.27 6.89 -27.18
C SER A 21 -24.34 7.96 -26.96
N LYS A 22 -25.24 7.79 -25.98
CA LYS A 22 -26.18 8.83 -25.54
C LYS A 22 -25.48 10.04 -24.91
N HIS A 23 -24.24 9.88 -24.47
CA HIS A 23 -23.47 10.91 -23.78
C HIS A 23 -22.24 11.33 -24.59
N ARG A 24 -21.96 12.63 -24.69
CA ARG A 24 -20.75 13.17 -25.30
C ARG A 24 -19.64 13.24 -24.26
N LEU A 25 -18.94 12.12 -24.06
CA LEU A 25 -17.91 11.94 -23.02
C LEU A 25 -16.47 12.12 -23.54
N GLY A 26 -16.28 12.85 -24.64
CA GLY A 26 -14.94 13.13 -25.16
C GLY A 26 -14.14 14.08 -24.25
N LEU A 27 -12.81 13.99 -24.27
CA LEU A 27 -11.91 14.86 -23.50
C LEU A 27 -12.11 16.37 -23.78
N LEU A 28 -12.72 16.72 -24.91
CA LEU A 28 -13.08 18.10 -25.30
C LEU A 28 -14.50 18.50 -24.89
N ASN A 29 -15.33 17.55 -24.47
CA ASN A 29 -16.75 17.75 -24.20
C ASN A 29 -17.07 17.72 -22.70
N VAL A 30 -16.19 17.15 -21.89
CA VAL A 30 -16.31 17.08 -20.43
C VAL A 30 -14.98 17.44 -19.79
N GLU A 31 -15.03 18.02 -18.60
CA GLU A 31 -13.82 18.29 -17.84
C GLU A 31 -13.06 16.98 -17.60
N PRO A 32 -11.73 16.93 -17.85
CA PRO A 32 -10.92 15.72 -17.65
C PRO A 32 -11.10 15.10 -16.26
N ASP A 33 -11.33 15.95 -15.26
CA ASP A 33 -11.56 15.56 -13.87
C ASP A 33 -12.87 14.77 -13.68
N ILE A 34 -13.91 15.04 -14.47
CA ILE A 34 -15.17 14.27 -14.44
C ILE A 34 -14.93 12.83 -14.93
N LEU A 35 -14.21 12.67 -16.05
CA LEU A 35 -13.92 11.33 -16.60
C LEU A 35 -13.01 10.54 -15.68
N GLY A 36 -12.00 11.19 -15.10
CA GLY A 36 -11.12 10.58 -14.11
C GLY A 36 -11.90 10.05 -12.91
N ARG A 37 -12.75 10.88 -12.30
CA ARG A 37 -13.62 10.46 -11.19
C ARG A 37 -14.58 9.34 -11.57
N ALA A 38 -15.18 9.39 -12.75
CA ALA A 38 -16.09 8.35 -13.21
C ALA A 38 -15.35 7.02 -13.39
N TYR A 39 -14.13 7.05 -13.95
CA TYR A 39 -13.29 5.86 -14.11
C TYR A 39 -12.89 5.28 -12.76
N GLU A 40 -12.43 6.10 -11.81
CA GLU A 40 -12.11 5.66 -10.45
C GLU A 40 -13.33 5.09 -9.71
N TYR A 41 -14.52 5.66 -9.93
CA TYR A 41 -15.76 5.10 -9.40
C TYR A 41 -16.04 3.70 -9.95
N LEU A 42 -15.84 3.47 -11.25
CA LEU A 42 -16.00 2.15 -11.86
C LEU A 42 -14.94 1.16 -11.36
N LEU A 43 -13.69 1.58 -11.21
CA LEU A 43 -12.63 0.78 -10.60
C LEU A 43 -13.00 0.35 -9.18
N ARG A 44 -13.50 1.29 -8.38
CA ARG A 44 -14.00 1.02 -7.03
C ARG A 44 -15.14 0.00 -7.04
N LYS A 45 -16.14 0.16 -7.92
CA LYS A 45 -17.25 -0.78 -8.03
C LYS A 45 -16.81 -2.18 -8.48
N PHE A 46 -15.82 -2.24 -9.36
CA PHE A 46 -15.21 -3.50 -9.77
C PHE A 46 -14.46 -4.16 -8.60
N ALA A 47 -13.71 -3.39 -7.82
CA ALA A 47 -13.04 -3.86 -6.60
C ALA A 47 -14.06 -4.38 -5.55
N GLU A 48 -15.13 -3.63 -5.29
CA GLU A 48 -16.23 -4.04 -4.40
C GLU A 48 -16.84 -5.40 -4.81
N GLY A 49 -16.93 -5.68 -6.11
CA GLY A 49 -17.46 -6.95 -6.64
C GLY A 49 -16.44 -8.09 -6.76
N SER A 50 -15.14 -7.83 -6.64
CA SER A 50 -14.07 -8.82 -6.90
C SER A 50 -13.62 -9.59 -5.65
N GLY A 51 -14.06 -9.20 -4.45
CA GLY A 51 -13.72 -9.89 -3.20
C GLY A 51 -12.22 -9.81 -2.88
N GLN A 52 -11.60 -10.96 -2.55
CA GLN A 52 -10.20 -11.01 -2.11
C GLN A 52 -9.18 -10.53 -3.17
N SER A 53 -9.47 -10.69 -4.46
CA SER A 53 -8.56 -10.24 -5.54
C SER A 53 -8.54 -8.72 -5.71
N ALA A 54 -9.48 -7.98 -5.10
CA ALA A 54 -9.55 -6.53 -5.17
C ALA A 54 -8.29 -5.84 -4.62
N GLY A 55 -7.66 -6.44 -3.61
CA GLY A 55 -6.44 -5.92 -2.99
C GLY A 55 -5.24 -5.90 -3.95
N GLU A 56 -5.23 -6.78 -4.95
CA GLU A 56 -4.12 -6.91 -5.90
C GLU A 56 -3.99 -5.72 -6.83
N PHE A 57 -5.08 -4.99 -7.07
CA PHE A 57 -5.11 -3.93 -8.08
C PHE A 57 -5.70 -2.60 -7.60
N TYR A 58 -6.37 -2.55 -6.45
CA TYR A 58 -7.07 -1.34 -6.01
C TYR A 58 -6.77 -0.95 -4.56
N THR A 59 -6.17 0.22 -4.40
CA THR A 59 -6.02 0.91 -3.12
C THR A 59 -7.23 1.83 -2.90
N PRO A 60 -7.88 1.81 -1.71
CA PRO A 60 -8.95 2.77 -1.40
C PRO A 60 -8.54 4.22 -1.67
N ARG A 61 -9.47 5.03 -2.22
CA ARG A 61 -9.19 6.41 -2.66
C ARG A 61 -8.57 7.23 -1.55
N GLU A 62 -9.13 7.11 -0.36
CA GLU A 62 -8.77 7.86 0.84
C GLU A 62 -7.33 7.54 1.27
N MET A 63 -6.91 6.29 1.14
CA MET A 63 -5.54 5.86 1.41
C MET A 63 -4.56 6.40 0.37
N ALA A 64 -4.93 6.34 -0.92
CA ALA A 64 -4.10 6.90 -1.98
C ALA A 64 -3.92 8.42 -1.84
N VAL A 65 -4.97 9.14 -1.44
CA VAL A 65 -4.90 10.58 -1.14
C VAL A 65 -4.05 10.85 0.09
N LEU A 66 -4.19 10.05 1.16
CA LEU A 66 -3.36 10.18 2.36
C LEU A 66 -1.87 10.01 2.03
N MET A 67 -1.50 8.95 1.31
CA MET A 67 -0.11 8.72 0.89
C MET A 67 0.42 9.85 0.02
N ALA A 68 -0.38 10.36 -0.93
CA ALA A 68 0.03 11.49 -1.75
C ALA A 68 0.28 12.76 -0.94
N ARG A 69 -0.50 13.02 0.11
CA ARG A 69 -0.29 14.15 1.03
C ARG A 69 0.93 13.97 1.93
N VAL A 70 1.15 12.76 2.44
CA VAL A 70 2.33 12.41 3.25
C VAL A 70 3.62 12.54 2.43
N LEU A 71 3.62 12.05 1.20
CA LEU A 71 4.78 12.14 0.32
C LEU A 71 4.96 13.54 -0.28
N ASP A 72 3.88 14.32 -0.44
CA ASP A 72 3.89 15.70 -0.93
C ASP A 72 4.88 15.97 -2.09
N PRO A 73 4.61 15.45 -3.31
CA PRO A 73 5.52 15.59 -4.44
C PRO A 73 5.88 17.05 -4.77
N LYS A 74 7.12 17.24 -5.24
CA LYS A 74 7.71 18.52 -5.64
C LYS A 74 8.06 18.51 -7.13
N GLU A 75 8.29 19.69 -7.68
CA GLU A 75 8.61 19.84 -9.10
C GLU A 75 9.88 19.07 -9.52
N GLY A 76 9.81 18.43 -10.69
CA GLY A 76 10.91 17.66 -11.25
C GLY A 76 11.25 16.34 -10.55
N GLU A 77 10.53 15.95 -9.50
CA GLU A 77 10.72 14.65 -8.84
C GLU A 77 10.27 13.49 -9.75
N GLU A 78 10.90 12.33 -9.58
CA GLU A 78 10.51 11.07 -10.19
C GLU A 78 9.86 10.15 -9.15
N ILE A 79 8.65 9.65 -9.45
CA ILE A 79 7.84 8.80 -8.56
C ILE A 79 7.71 7.40 -9.16
N TYR A 80 7.96 6.38 -8.36
CA TYR A 80 7.89 4.98 -8.76
C TYR A 80 6.90 4.17 -7.90
N ASP A 81 6.09 3.33 -8.56
CA ASP A 81 5.27 2.30 -7.90
C ASP A 81 5.64 0.90 -8.42
N PRO A 82 6.29 0.06 -7.59
CA PRO A 82 6.74 -1.27 -7.98
C PRO A 82 5.62 -2.32 -8.08
N CYS A 83 4.42 -2.02 -7.61
CA CYS A 83 3.25 -2.91 -7.68
C CYS A 83 2.03 -2.04 -8.00
N LEU A 84 2.07 -1.48 -9.20
CA LEU A 84 1.26 -0.34 -9.64
C LEU A 84 -0.25 -0.56 -9.48
N GLY A 85 -0.73 -1.79 -9.64
CA GLY A 85 -2.14 -2.10 -9.69
C GLY A 85 -2.82 -1.29 -10.80
N SER A 86 -3.99 -0.74 -10.51
CA SER A 86 -4.73 0.17 -11.40
C SER A 86 -4.13 1.58 -11.53
N GLY A 87 -2.98 1.85 -10.90
CA GLY A 87 -2.27 3.14 -10.96
C GLY A 87 -2.79 4.20 -10.00
N GLY A 88 -3.70 3.86 -9.08
CA GLY A 88 -4.35 4.82 -8.19
C GLY A 88 -3.38 5.66 -7.34
N LEU A 89 -2.30 5.06 -6.83
CA LEU A 89 -1.30 5.76 -6.02
C LEU A 89 -0.54 6.83 -6.82
N LEU A 90 -0.12 6.51 -8.05
CA LEU A 90 0.54 7.48 -8.93
C LEU A 90 -0.43 8.59 -9.36
N ILE A 91 -1.69 8.25 -9.67
CA ILE A 91 -2.71 9.23 -10.03
C ILE A 91 -2.96 10.20 -8.89
N LYS A 92 -3.09 9.74 -7.64
CA LYS A 92 -3.27 10.65 -6.49
C LYS A 92 -2.04 11.51 -6.23
N SER A 93 -0.84 10.98 -6.45
CA SER A 93 0.40 11.76 -6.39
C SER A 93 0.42 12.86 -7.46
N TYR A 94 -0.02 12.56 -8.69
CA TYR A 94 -0.17 13.53 -9.77
C TYR A 94 -1.21 14.60 -9.47
N LEU A 95 -2.38 14.22 -8.97
CA LEU A 95 -3.43 15.17 -8.60
C LEU A 95 -2.98 16.10 -7.45
N ARG A 96 -2.25 15.56 -6.46
CA ARG A 96 -1.65 16.36 -5.38
C ARG A 96 -0.62 17.36 -5.92
N PHE A 97 0.24 16.91 -6.83
CA PHE A 97 1.18 17.80 -7.50
C PHE A 97 0.45 18.92 -8.26
N LYS A 98 -0.58 18.57 -9.06
CA LYS A 98 -1.43 19.54 -9.75
C LYS A 98 -2.05 20.55 -8.80
N GLU A 99 -2.68 20.11 -7.72
CA GLU A 99 -3.30 21.00 -6.72
C GLU A 99 -2.36 22.12 -6.24
N LYS A 100 -1.07 21.81 -6.04
CA LYS A 100 -0.05 22.76 -5.57
C LYS A 100 0.47 23.71 -6.64
N TYR A 101 0.50 23.25 -7.90
CA TYR A 101 1.37 23.83 -8.92
C TYR A 101 0.65 24.22 -10.22
N LEU A 102 -0.65 23.91 -10.39
CA LEU A 102 -1.38 24.15 -11.63
C LEU A 102 -1.44 25.62 -12.07
N SER A 103 -1.25 26.56 -11.16
CA SER A 103 -1.31 28.00 -11.43
C SER A 103 0.00 28.58 -11.99
N SER A 104 1.09 27.80 -12.10
CA SER A 104 2.40 28.31 -12.50
C SER A 104 2.93 27.66 -13.77
N ALA A 105 3.06 28.46 -14.83
CA ALA A 105 3.52 28.05 -16.15
C ALA A 105 5.02 27.65 -16.21
N LYS A 106 5.78 27.79 -15.11
CA LYS A 106 7.24 27.58 -15.08
C LYS A 106 7.68 26.30 -14.34
N ILE A 107 6.75 25.42 -13.99
CA ILE A 107 7.04 24.31 -13.09
C ILE A 107 7.51 23.08 -13.85
N LYS A 108 8.60 22.46 -13.38
CA LYS A 108 9.10 21.21 -13.94
C LYS A 108 8.12 20.05 -13.65
N PRO A 109 7.67 19.30 -14.66
CA PRO A 109 6.72 18.22 -14.44
C PRO A 109 7.35 17.08 -13.63
N VAL A 110 6.52 16.45 -12.80
CA VAL A 110 6.85 15.17 -12.16
C VAL A 110 6.80 14.06 -13.19
N LYS A 111 7.69 13.07 -13.06
CA LYS A 111 7.69 11.87 -13.91
C LYS A 111 7.22 10.66 -13.13
N PHE A 112 6.42 9.81 -13.76
CA PHE A 112 5.76 8.68 -13.12
C PHE A 112 6.22 7.36 -13.76
N PHE A 113 6.57 6.40 -12.92
CA PHE A 113 7.05 5.08 -13.31
C PHE A 113 6.27 4.03 -12.53
N GLY A 114 5.87 2.95 -13.19
CA GLY A 114 5.16 1.88 -12.52
C GLY A 114 5.37 0.52 -13.15
N GLN A 115 5.34 -0.53 -12.35
CA GLN A 115 5.42 -1.90 -12.84
C GLN A 115 4.23 -2.70 -12.32
N GLU A 116 3.59 -3.44 -13.22
CA GLU A 116 2.42 -4.27 -12.92
C GLU A 116 2.63 -5.68 -13.46
N TYR A 117 2.23 -6.70 -12.70
CA TYR A 117 2.40 -8.11 -13.05
C TYR A 117 1.27 -8.62 -13.96
N LEU A 118 0.02 -8.25 -13.68
CA LEU A 118 -1.16 -8.76 -14.37
C LEU A 118 -1.48 -7.94 -15.62
N HIS A 119 -1.70 -8.61 -16.74
CA HIS A 119 -1.96 -7.95 -18.03
C HIS A 119 -3.24 -7.11 -18.04
N SER A 120 -4.30 -7.60 -17.39
CA SER A 120 -5.58 -6.88 -17.28
C SER A 120 -5.42 -5.60 -16.45
N THR A 121 -4.74 -5.70 -15.31
CA THR A 121 -4.48 -4.60 -14.40
C THR A 121 -3.54 -3.57 -15.03
N TYR A 122 -2.53 -4.02 -15.77
CA TYR A 122 -1.66 -3.17 -16.58
C TYR A 122 -2.47 -2.33 -17.58
N ALA A 123 -3.41 -2.96 -18.31
CA ALA A 123 -4.27 -2.24 -19.25
C ALA A 123 -5.14 -1.19 -18.52
N MET A 124 -5.66 -1.52 -17.34
CA MET A 124 -6.42 -0.59 -16.49
C MET A 124 -5.55 0.60 -16.06
N ALA A 125 -4.31 0.38 -15.64
CA ALA A 125 -3.39 1.45 -15.28
C ALA A 125 -3.06 2.39 -16.46
N LYS A 126 -2.82 1.81 -17.65
CA LYS A 126 -2.59 2.60 -18.88
C LYS A 126 -3.81 3.45 -19.25
N MET A 127 -5.02 2.89 -19.15
CA MET A 127 -6.27 3.63 -19.35
C MET A 127 -6.44 4.73 -18.30
N ASN A 128 -6.15 4.45 -17.03
CA ASN A 128 -6.26 5.41 -15.94
C ASN A 128 -5.34 6.62 -16.15
N ALA A 129 -4.08 6.37 -16.52
CA ALA A 129 -3.10 7.41 -16.86
C ALA A 129 -3.56 8.24 -18.07
N PHE A 130 -4.08 7.58 -19.12
CA PHE A 130 -4.58 8.26 -20.32
C PHE A 130 -5.77 9.19 -20.01
N ILE A 131 -6.76 8.72 -19.25
CA ILE A 131 -7.97 9.50 -18.89
C ILE A 131 -7.58 10.74 -18.07
N HIS A 132 -6.62 10.61 -17.15
CA HIS A 132 -6.12 11.72 -16.35
C HIS A 132 -5.11 12.61 -17.10
N GLN A 133 -4.79 12.30 -18.36
CA GLN A 133 -3.77 12.98 -19.15
C GLN A 133 -2.42 13.04 -18.39
N MET A 134 -2.09 11.95 -17.70
CA MET A 134 -0.85 11.76 -16.98
C MET A 134 0.11 10.95 -17.84
N GLN A 135 1.30 11.49 -18.11
CA GLN A 135 2.37 10.72 -18.74
C GLN A 135 3.04 9.82 -17.70
N ALA A 136 2.99 8.52 -17.92
CA ALA A 136 3.62 7.53 -17.06
C ALA A 136 4.27 6.42 -17.89
N GLU A 137 5.48 6.03 -17.51
CA GLU A 137 6.14 4.85 -18.04
C GLU A 137 5.70 3.65 -17.21
N ILE A 138 4.90 2.77 -17.82
CA ILE A 138 4.36 1.59 -17.14
C ILE A 138 4.88 0.34 -17.84
N ALA A 139 5.59 -0.50 -17.07
CA ALA A 139 6.12 -1.78 -17.50
C ALA A 139 5.21 -2.94 -17.06
N LEU A 140 5.17 -3.99 -17.87
CA LEU A 140 4.49 -5.24 -17.56
C LEU A 140 5.53 -6.29 -17.14
N GLY A 141 5.38 -6.89 -15.96
CA GLY A 141 6.23 -7.97 -15.48
C GLY A 141 6.33 -8.05 -13.97
N ASP A 142 6.91 -9.15 -13.48
CA ASP A 142 7.12 -9.41 -12.06
C ASP A 142 8.26 -8.54 -11.49
N THR A 143 7.95 -7.60 -10.60
CA THR A 143 8.93 -6.70 -10.01
C THR A 143 9.92 -7.38 -9.07
N MET A 144 9.52 -8.41 -8.33
CA MET A 144 10.43 -9.11 -7.43
C MET A 144 11.47 -9.92 -8.20
N ASN A 145 11.05 -10.64 -9.24
CA ASN A 145 11.94 -11.47 -10.04
C ASN A 145 12.66 -10.73 -11.17
N ARG A 146 11.99 -9.74 -11.78
CA ARG A 146 12.48 -9.00 -12.96
C ARG A 146 12.09 -7.51 -12.90
N PRO A 147 12.74 -6.71 -12.02
CA PRO A 147 12.58 -5.26 -12.02
C PRO A 147 12.82 -4.68 -13.42
N ALA A 148 11.83 -3.97 -13.97
CA ALA A 148 11.90 -3.41 -15.32
C ALA A 148 12.72 -2.12 -15.38
N PHE A 149 12.70 -1.33 -14.30
CA PHE A 149 13.38 -0.05 -14.24
C PHE A 149 14.80 -0.21 -13.72
N THR A 150 15.72 -0.45 -14.65
CA THR A 150 17.15 -0.58 -14.39
C THR A 150 17.96 0.49 -15.14
N ASP A 151 19.17 0.77 -14.67
CA ASP A 151 20.13 1.61 -15.37
C ASP A 151 20.92 0.82 -16.42
N ALA A 152 21.82 1.50 -17.13
CA ALA A 152 22.65 0.89 -18.18
C ALA A 152 23.59 -0.23 -17.65
N GLN A 153 23.81 -0.30 -16.34
CA GLN A 153 24.61 -1.32 -15.67
C GLN A 153 23.73 -2.42 -15.04
N SER A 154 22.45 -2.49 -15.40
CA SER A 154 21.47 -3.44 -14.87
C SER A 154 21.24 -3.33 -13.36
N LYS A 155 21.59 -2.19 -12.74
CA LYS A 155 21.22 -1.91 -11.35
C LYS A 155 19.84 -1.24 -11.31
N LEU A 156 19.16 -1.29 -10.17
CA LEU A 156 17.89 -0.59 -10.03
C LEU A 156 18.03 0.90 -10.29
N ARG A 157 17.17 1.43 -11.14
CA ARG A 157 16.98 2.87 -11.27
C ARG A 157 16.52 3.44 -9.94
N LYS A 158 16.97 4.66 -9.62
CA LYS A 158 16.65 5.35 -8.37
C LYS A 158 15.65 6.48 -8.61
N PHE A 159 14.71 6.64 -7.68
CA PHE A 159 13.62 7.61 -7.73
C PHE A 159 13.62 8.51 -6.49
N ASP A 160 13.02 9.69 -6.60
CA ASP A 160 12.90 10.63 -5.47
C ASP A 160 11.79 10.18 -4.51
N ILE A 161 10.74 9.59 -5.06
CA ILE A 161 9.62 9.04 -4.30
C ILE A 161 9.35 7.61 -4.74
N VAL A 162 9.12 6.71 -3.78
CA VAL A 162 8.57 5.37 -4.06
C VAL A 162 7.31 5.17 -3.23
N VAL A 163 6.22 4.76 -3.87
CA VAL A 163 4.91 4.56 -3.24
C VAL A 163 4.38 3.19 -3.60
N ALA A 164 3.78 2.46 -2.66
CA ALA A 164 3.28 1.13 -2.96
C ALA A 164 2.17 0.69 -2.00
N ASN A 165 1.29 -0.17 -2.51
CA ASN A 165 0.39 -1.02 -1.73
C ASN A 165 0.53 -2.44 -2.30
N PRO A 166 1.62 -3.16 -1.95
CA PRO A 166 1.80 -4.52 -2.40
C PRO A 166 0.71 -5.41 -1.79
N MET A 167 0.54 -6.61 -2.35
CA MET A 167 -0.23 -7.64 -1.65
C MET A 167 0.50 -8.02 -0.37
N TRP A 168 -0.22 -7.97 0.75
CA TRP A 168 0.36 -8.22 2.07
C TRP A 168 0.66 -9.70 2.25
N ASN A 169 1.76 -10.01 2.94
CA ASN A 169 2.15 -11.38 3.28
C ASN A 169 2.24 -12.32 2.07
N GLN A 170 2.70 -11.81 0.92
CA GLN A 170 2.96 -12.66 -0.23
C GLN A 170 4.04 -13.70 0.08
N ASP A 171 3.88 -14.89 -0.48
CA ASP A 171 4.91 -15.91 -0.46
C ASP A 171 5.90 -15.70 -1.60
N PHE A 172 7.19 -15.75 -1.29
CA PHE A 172 8.24 -15.87 -2.30
C PHE A 172 9.23 -16.98 -1.90
N PRO A 173 9.72 -17.78 -2.86
CA PRO A 173 10.82 -18.69 -2.60
C PRO A 173 12.03 -17.95 -2.03
N GLN A 174 12.77 -18.58 -1.10
CA GLN A 174 13.99 -17.98 -0.54
C GLN A 174 15.01 -17.60 -1.61
N ALA A 175 15.10 -18.41 -2.67
CA ALA A 175 15.96 -18.17 -3.81
C ALA A 175 15.71 -16.80 -4.49
N THR A 176 14.47 -16.27 -4.45
CA THR A 176 14.13 -14.93 -4.96
C THR A 176 14.97 -13.83 -4.28
N TYR A 177 15.27 -14.03 -2.99
CA TYR A 177 16.04 -13.07 -2.19
C TYR A 177 17.54 -13.38 -2.21
N GLU A 178 17.91 -14.66 -2.16
CA GLU A 178 19.31 -15.10 -2.11
C GLU A 178 20.05 -14.91 -3.43
N ALA A 179 19.36 -15.08 -4.56
CA ALA A 179 19.93 -14.90 -5.90
C ALA A 179 19.84 -13.44 -6.40
N ASP A 180 19.58 -12.49 -5.51
CA ASP A 180 19.36 -11.10 -5.88
C ASP A 180 20.64 -10.42 -6.43
N THR A 181 20.58 -10.02 -7.70
CA THR A 181 21.67 -9.29 -8.38
C THR A 181 21.52 -7.77 -8.27
N TYR A 182 20.41 -7.30 -7.70
CA TYR A 182 20.04 -5.88 -7.63
C TYR A 182 20.47 -5.18 -6.32
N SER A 183 21.07 -5.92 -5.38
CA SER A 183 21.52 -5.43 -4.07
C SER A 183 20.38 -4.89 -3.19
N ARG A 184 19.20 -5.52 -3.24
CA ARG A 184 17.99 -5.15 -2.48
C ARG A 184 18.03 -5.63 -1.04
N PHE A 185 18.42 -6.88 -0.82
CA PHE A 185 18.22 -7.57 0.47
C PHE A 185 19.44 -7.53 1.40
N GLY A 186 20.28 -6.49 1.28
CA GLY A 186 21.50 -6.32 2.08
C GLY A 186 21.26 -6.08 3.59
N LEU A 187 20.03 -5.72 3.98
CA LEU A 187 19.65 -5.60 5.40
C LEU A 187 19.12 -6.91 5.96
N GLY A 188 18.90 -7.94 5.14
CA GLY A 188 18.53 -9.28 5.56
C GLY A 188 17.52 -9.90 4.62
N ILE A 189 17.50 -11.23 4.62
CA ILE A 189 16.60 -12.01 3.77
C ILE A 189 15.26 -12.19 4.51
N PRO A 190 14.12 -11.74 3.93
CA PRO A 190 12.80 -12.00 4.49
C PRO A 190 12.50 -13.50 4.64
N PRO A 191 11.51 -13.89 5.47
CA PRO A 191 10.97 -15.26 5.41
C PRO A 191 10.27 -15.51 4.06
N SER A 192 10.11 -16.78 3.70
CA SER A 192 9.40 -17.15 2.46
C SER A 192 7.89 -16.98 2.57
N SER A 193 7.37 -16.92 3.79
CA SER A 193 5.94 -16.84 4.11
C SER A 193 5.40 -15.41 4.23
N THR A 194 6.25 -14.39 4.07
CA THR A 194 5.81 -12.99 4.02
C THR A 194 6.87 -12.10 3.36
N ALA A 195 6.44 -11.40 2.30
CA ALA A 195 7.26 -10.54 1.46
C ALA A 195 7.34 -9.08 1.93
N ASP A 196 6.68 -8.70 3.02
CA ASP A 196 6.47 -7.29 3.35
C ASP A 196 7.79 -6.51 3.49
N TRP A 197 8.75 -7.08 4.26
CA TRP A 197 10.10 -6.54 4.36
C TRP A 197 10.96 -6.78 3.12
N GLY A 198 10.54 -7.65 2.21
CA GLY A 198 11.09 -7.77 0.86
C GLY A 198 10.71 -6.57 0.00
N TRP A 199 9.42 -6.21 -0.02
CA TRP A 199 8.91 -5.02 -0.71
C TRP A 199 9.51 -3.74 -0.15
N ILE A 200 9.58 -3.58 1.18
CA ILE A 200 10.24 -2.41 1.80
C ILE A 200 11.69 -2.30 1.33
N GLN A 201 12.43 -3.41 1.31
CA GLN A 201 13.83 -3.40 0.86
C GLN A 201 13.98 -3.09 -0.64
N HIS A 202 13.10 -3.60 -1.49
CA HIS A 202 13.06 -3.24 -2.92
C HIS A 202 12.79 -1.75 -3.12
N MET A 203 11.78 -1.21 -2.43
CA MET A 203 11.45 0.21 -2.49
C MET A 203 12.61 1.07 -1.98
N PHE A 204 13.21 0.72 -0.84
CA PHE A 204 14.34 1.42 -0.25
C PHE A 204 15.57 1.40 -1.16
N ALA A 205 15.85 0.25 -1.78
CA ALA A 205 16.90 0.12 -2.78
C ALA A 205 16.58 0.96 -4.02
N SER A 206 15.32 1.20 -4.35
CA SER A 206 14.92 2.06 -5.49
C SER A 206 14.91 3.56 -5.15
N LEU A 207 15.27 3.98 -3.93
CA LEU A 207 15.34 5.40 -3.55
C LEU A 207 16.71 6.02 -3.86
N LYS A 208 16.70 7.26 -4.37
CA LYS A 208 17.85 8.18 -4.36
C LYS A 208 18.27 8.51 -2.92
N ASP A 209 19.45 9.10 -2.73
CA ASP A 209 20.00 9.38 -1.40
C ASP A 209 19.18 10.38 -0.57
N LYS A 210 18.40 11.23 -1.22
CA LYS A 210 17.44 12.17 -0.58
C LYS A 210 15.99 11.74 -0.76
N GLY A 211 15.77 10.51 -1.19
CA GLY A 211 14.45 9.99 -1.50
C GLY A 211 13.65 9.62 -0.25
N ARG A 212 12.33 9.61 -0.42
CA ARG A 212 11.35 9.19 0.59
C ARG A 212 10.34 8.20 0.02
N MET A 213 9.81 7.32 0.84
CA MET A 213 8.82 6.34 0.43
C MET A 213 7.71 6.17 1.45
N ALA A 214 6.55 5.73 0.97
CA ALA A 214 5.45 5.28 1.81
C ALA A 214 4.92 3.96 1.27
N VAL A 215 4.70 2.99 2.16
CA VAL A 215 4.15 1.68 1.82
C VAL A 215 2.99 1.34 2.74
N ILE A 216 1.91 0.79 2.19
CA ILE A 216 0.80 0.22 2.94
C ILE A 216 1.03 -1.28 3.12
N LEU A 217 0.98 -1.77 4.37
CA LEU A 217 1.14 -3.18 4.72
C LEU A 217 0.18 -3.59 5.83
N ASP A 218 0.17 -4.87 6.18
CA ASP A 218 -0.52 -5.33 7.37
C ASP A 218 0.23 -4.93 8.67
N THR A 219 -0.50 -4.88 9.78
CA THR A 219 0.01 -4.48 11.11
C THR A 219 1.11 -5.38 11.67
N GLY A 220 1.21 -6.62 11.20
CA GLY A 220 2.26 -7.55 11.57
C GLY A 220 3.65 -7.12 11.06
N SER A 221 3.75 -6.40 9.94
CA SER A 221 5.05 -5.92 9.42
C SER A 221 5.85 -5.07 10.44
N VAL A 222 5.14 -4.37 11.33
CA VAL A 222 5.71 -3.52 12.39
C VAL A 222 5.85 -4.20 13.76
N SER A 223 5.35 -5.42 13.93
CA SER A 223 5.26 -6.08 15.25
C SER A 223 5.71 -7.56 15.27
N ARG A 224 5.62 -8.28 14.15
CA ARG A 224 5.99 -9.70 14.04
C ARG A 224 7.41 -9.93 14.53
N GLY A 225 7.56 -10.95 15.39
CA GLY A 225 8.83 -11.34 15.99
C GLY A 225 9.24 -10.54 17.23
N SER A 226 8.65 -9.37 17.50
CA SER A 226 8.96 -8.59 18.70
C SER A 226 8.46 -9.30 19.96
N GLY A 227 9.31 -9.37 20.98
CA GLY A 227 9.03 -10.07 22.25
C GLY A 227 9.36 -11.56 22.24
N ASN A 228 9.73 -12.14 21.08
CA ASN A 228 10.10 -13.54 20.99
C ASN A 228 11.55 -13.78 21.45
N LYS A 229 11.75 -14.83 22.26
CA LYS A 229 13.08 -15.31 22.66
C LYS A 229 13.74 -16.06 21.48
N GLY A 230 14.38 -15.33 20.57
CA GLY A 230 15.06 -15.90 19.40
C GLY A 230 15.27 -14.89 18.27
N SER A 231 15.91 -15.29 17.17
CA SER A 231 15.99 -14.50 15.93
C SER A 231 14.68 -14.60 15.15
N ASN A 232 14.21 -13.49 14.61
CA ASN A 232 13.09 -13.46 13.68
C ASN A 232 13.49 -12.57 12.50
N ARG A 233 13.45 -13.11 11.29
CA ARG A 233 13.98 -12.43 10.09
C ARG A 233 13.36 -11.04 9.88
N GLU A 234 12.05 -10.88 10.07
CA GLU A 234 11.40 -9.57 9.91
C GLU A 234 11.79 -8.60 11.02
N ARG A 235 11.82 -9.05 12.29
CA ARG A 235 12.29 -8.23 13.41
C ARG A 235 13.75 -7.80 13.20
N ASP A 236 14.60 -8.70 12.72
CA ASP A 236 16.04 -8.43 12.55
C ASP A 236 16.30 -7.46 11.37
N ILE A 237 15.48 -7.51 10.31
CA ILE A 237 15.46 -6.49 9.25
C ILE A 237 14.96 -5.16 9.81
N ARG A 238 13.79 -5.15 10.47
CA ARG A 238 13.18 -3.96 11.09
C ARG A 238 14.14 -3.27 12.05
N LYS A 239 14.83 -4.05 12.89
CA LYS A 239 15.90 -3.61 13.78
C LYS A 239 16.95 -2.80 13.03
N LYS A 240 17.47 -3.29 11.91
CA LYS A 240 18.49 -2.57 11.13
C LYS A 240 17.95 -1.27 10.52
N PHE A 241 16.69 -1.24 10.11
CA PHE A 241 16.05 0.01 9.63
C PHE A 241 15.91 1.05 10.74
N VAL A 242 15.55 0.64 11.95
CA VAL A 242 15.49 1.51 13.13
C VAL A 242 16.89 1.96 13.56
N GLU A 243 17.86 1.04 13.66
CA GLU A 243 19.23 1.35 14.07
C GLU A 243 19.92 2.33 13.11
N LYS A 244 19.65 2.23 11.80
CA LYS A 244 20.13 3.16 10.77
C LYS A 244 19.29 4.42 10.62
N ASP A 245 18.27 4.61 11.46
CA ASP A 245 17.41 5.79 11.51
C ASP A 245 16.69 6.11 10.18
N PHE A 246 16.23 5.08 9.47
CA PHE A 246 15.56 5.24 8.18
C PHE A 246 14.04 5.45 8.29
N ILE A 247 13.40 4.87 9.31
CA ILE A 247 11.94 4.97 9.49
C ILE A 247 11.62 6.34 10.08
N GLU A 248 10.80 7.13 9.38
CA GLU A 248 10.41 8.47 9.80
C GLU A 248 9.07 8.46 10.56
N ALA A 249 8.10 7.68 10.06
CA ALA A 249 6.80 7.55 10.71
C ALA A 249 6.13 6.19 10.45
N VAL A 250 5.23 5.80 11.37
CA VAL A 250 4.29 4.69 11.19
C VAL A 250 2.88 5.16 11.53
N ILE A 251 1.96 4.98 10.58
CA ILE A 251 0.56 5.42 10.70
C ILE A 251 -0.33 4.18 10.71
N LEU A 252 -1.01 3.92 11.82
CA LEU A 252 -2.05 2.90 11.90
C LEU A 252 -3.35 3.48 11.34
N VAL A 253 -3.87 2.88 10.27
CA VAL A 253 -5.13 3.34 9.65
C VAL A 253 -6.33 2.54 10.20
N PRO A 254 -7.56 3.07 10.06
CA PRO A 254 -8.77 2.37 10.46
C PRO A 254 -8.91 0.96 9.86
N GLU A 255 -9.60 0.11 10.59
CA GLU A 255 -10.00 -1.22 10.12
C GLU A 255 -11.07 -1.16 9.03
N ASN A 256 -11.24 -2.26 8.32
CA ASN A 256 -12.27 -2.47 7.31
C ASN A 256 -12.34 -1.38 6.21
N LEU A 257 -11.18 -0.78 5.88
CA LEU A 257 -11.01 0.12 4.73
C LEU A 257 -10.71 -0.64 3.44
N PHE A 258 -9.96 -1.75 3.54
CA PHE A 258 -9.49 -2.51 2.40
C PHE A 258 -10.56 -3.52 1.94
N TYR A 259 -10.59 -3.81 0.64
CA TYR A 259 -11.64 -4.68 0.08
C TYR A 259 -11.35 -6.17 0.28
N ASN A 260 -10.07 -6.54 0.37
CA ASN A 260 -9.60 -7.91 0.56
C ASN A 260 -9.52 -8.36 2.03
N THR A 261 -9.63 -7.44 3.00
CA THR A 261 -9.53 -7.76 4.43
C THR A 261 -10.34 -6.79 5.29
N THR A 262 -10.74 -7.23 6.49
CA THR A 262 -11.32 -6.37 7.52
C THR A 262 -10.26 -5.82 8.48
N ALA A 263 -9.05 -6.39 8.47
CA ALA A 263 -7.97 -5.96 9.34
C ALA A 263 -7.54 -4.50 9.05
N PRO A 264 -7.08 -3.75 10.07
CA PRO A 264 -6.43 -2.47 9.86
C PRO A 264 -5.10 -2.65 9.14
N GLY A 265 -4.75 -1.67 8.31
CA GLY A 265 -3.43 -1.56 7.69
C GLY A 265 -2.53 -0.59 8.44
N ILE A 266 -1.26 -0.55 8.05
CA ILE A 266 -0.30 0.46 8.49
C ILE A 266 0.36 1.10 7.28
N ILE A 267 0.73 2.38 7.41
CA ILE A 267 1.60 3.07 6.46
C ILE A 267 2.96 3.25 7.13
N ILE A 268 4.03 2.72 6.52
CA ILE A 268 5.41 3.00 6.94
C ILE A 268 5.96 4.07 6.02
N VAL A 269 6.49 5.14 6.62
CA VAL A 269 7.20 6.21 5.91
C VAL A 269 8.68 6.07 6.19
N ILE A 270 9.49 5.97 5.13
CA ILE A 270 10.95 5.94 5.20
C ILE A 270 11.49 7.14 4.44
N ASN A 271 12.44 7.84 5.04
CA ASN A 271 13.05 9.03 4.44
C ASN A 271 14.55 9.03 4.69
N LYS A 272 15.35 8.99 3.62
CA LYS A 272 16.81 9.00 3.75
C LYS A 272 17.35 10.36 4.19
N GLU A 273 16.60 11.43 3.93
CA GLU A 273 16.88 12.79 4.43
C GLU A 273 15.93 13.16 5.58
N LYS A 274 15.62 12.18 6.44
CA LYS A 274 14.80 12.37 7.65
C LYS A 274 15.31 13.54 8.49
N LYS A 275 14.38 14.46 8.84
CA LYS A 275 14.69 15.70 9.57
C LYS A 275 14.90 15.46 11.06
N HIS A 276 14.03 14.66 11.68
CA HIS A 276 14.01 14.43 13.13
C HIS A 276 14.84 13.19 13.47
N LYS A 277 16.17 13.33 13.52
CA LYS A 277 17.07 12.20 13.79
C LYS A 277 16.76 11.48 15.10
N ASP A 278 16.90 10.16 15.08
CA ASP A 278 16.66 9.22 16.19
C ASP A 278 15.23 9.25 16.79
N LYS A 279 14.27 9.90 16.12
CA LYS A 279 12.85 9.94 16.55
C LYS A 279 11.92 9.35 15.51
N ILE A 280 10.96 8.54 15.90
CA ILE A 280 9.95 7.99 14.98
C ILE A 280 8.57 8.51 15.39
N LEU A 281 7.85 9.11 14.45
CA LEU A 281 6.49 9.58 14.69
C LEU A 281 5.50 8.41 14.53
N LEU A 282 4.79 8.07 15.61
CA LEU A 282 3.75 7.05 15.58
C LEU A 282 2.39 7.73 15.62
N ILE A 283 1.53 7.42 14.65
CA ILE A 283 0.18 7.98 14.52
C ILE A 283 -0.82 6.84 14.60
N ASN A 284 -1.71 6.89 15.60
CA ASN A 284 -2.82 5.97 15.77
C ASN A 284 -4.11 6.61 15.26
N ALA A 285 -4.42 6.37 13.98
CA ALA A 285 -5.64 6.87 13.34
C ALA A 285 -6.77 5.82 13.31
N SER A 286 -6.68 4.75 14.09
CA SER A 286 -7.62 3.61 14.06
C SER A 286 -9.09 4.02 14.26
N LYS A 287 -9.35 5.01 15.12
CA LYS A 287 -10.69 5.56 15.42
C LYS A 287 -11.12 6.71 14.51
N LEU A 288 -10.26 7.18 13.60
CA LEU A 288 -10.55 8.29 12.70
C LEU A 288 -11.23 7.79 11.42
N PHE A 289 -12.47 7.31 11.50
CA PHE A 289 -13.24 6.88 10.32
C PHE A 289 -14.73 7.13 10.48
N LYS A 290 -15.47 6.92 9.40
CA LYS A 290 -16.93 6.79 9.45
C LYS A 290 -17.33 5.39 8.99
N LYS A 291 -18.28 4.79 9.72
CA LYS A 291 -18.88 3.51 9.34
C LYS A 291 -19.59 3.68 8.00
N GLY A 292 -19.26 2.82 7.05
CA GLY A 292 -19.94 2.70 5.76
C GLY A 292 -20.38 1.26 5.54
N ARG A 293 -21.25 1.03 4.56
CA ARG A 293 -21.69 -0.31 4.16
C ARG A 293 -21.25 -0.56 2.73
N PRO A 294 -20.46 -1.62 2.44
CA PRO A 294 -19.95 -2.65 3.35
C PRO A 294 -18.62 -2.30 4.06
N LYS A 295 -17.97 -1.18 3.69
CA LYS A 295 -16.64 -0.80 4.18
C LYS A 295 -16.66 0.53 4.93
N ASN A 296 -15.77 0.65 5.89
CA ASN A 296 -15.46 1.94 6.51
C ASN A 296 -14.87 2.88 5.45
N TYR A 297 -14.94 4.17 5.71
CA TYR A 297 -14.29 5.17 4.86
C TYR A 297 -13.67 6.27 5.71
N LEU A 298 -12.65 6.91 5.15
CA LEU A 298 -11.91 7.99 5.78
C LEU A 298 -12.28 9.32 5.08
N PRO A 299 -13.19 10.12 5.65
CA PRO A 299 -13.59 11.39 5.05
C PRO A 299 -12.39 12.34 4.87
N ASP A 300 -12.49 13.25 3.89
CA ASP A 300 -11.39 14.14 3.52
C ASP A 300 -10.87 15.00 4.70
N ASN A 301 -11.72 15.36 5.67
CA ASN A 301 -11.29 16.07 6.88
C ASN A 301 -10.36 15.23 7.77
N TYR A 302 -10.62 13.92 7.92
CA TYR A 302 -9.74 13.03 8.67
C TYR A 302 -8.47 12.71 7.87
N VAL A 303 -8.54 12.60 6.53
CA VAL A 303 -7.32 12.51 5.72
C VAL A 303 -6.43 13.73 5.94
N ASN A 304 -7.00 14.93 5.93
CA ASN A 304 -6.27 16.18 6.19
C ASN A 304 -5.66 16.19 7.59
N GLN A 305 -6.44 15.83 8.60
CA GLN A 305 -6.00 15.76 9.99
C GLN A 305 -4.85 14.76 10.18
N ILE A 306 -4.94 13.56 9.62
CA ILE A 306 -3.87 12.55 9.70
C ILE A 306 -2.61 13.07 9.00
N SER A 307 -2.76 13.67 7.81
CA SER A 307 -1.62 14.22 7.09
C SER A 307 -0.96 15.39 7.82
N SER A 308 -1.71 16.23 8.54
CA SER A 308 -1.14 17.36 9.29
C SER A 308 -0.32 16.89 10.48
N TYR A 309 -0.72 15.81 11.18
CA TYR A 309 0.12 15.24 12.25
C TYR A 309 1.52 14.88 11.76
N TYR A 310 1.60 14.28 10.57
CA TYR A 310 2.87 13.94 9.95
C TYR A 310 3.63 15.19 9.44
N LEU A 311 2.99 16.03 8.64
CA LEU A 311 3.64 17.16 7.97
C LEU A 311 4.12 18.24 8.95
N GLU A 312 3.40 18.44 10.04
CA GLU A 312 3.70 19.44 11.07
C GLU A 312 4.47 18.85 12.26
N TRP A 313 4.73 17.53 12.25
CA TRP A 313 5.30 16.80 13.39
C TRP A 313 4.54 17.05 14.70
N LYS A 314 3.21 17.08 14.62
CA LYS A 314 2.34 17.42 15.75
C LYS A 314 2.12 16.19 16.62
N GLU A 315 2.38 16.32 17.92
CA GLU A 315 2.01 15.35 18.95
C GLU A 315 0.65 15.71 19.56
N GLU A 316 -0.20 14.71 19.74
CA GLU A 316 -1.53 14.87 20.31
C GLU A 316 -1.89 13.62 21.12
N GLU A 317 -2.32 13.82 22.37
CA GLU A 317 -2.64 12.72 23.28
C GLU A 317 -3.68 11.78 22.65
N GLY A 318 -3.38 10.48 22.63
CA GLY A 318 -4.22 9.45 22.03
C GLY A 318 -4.21 9.40 20.50
N ILE A 319 -3.51 10.28 19.78
CA ILE A 319 -3.47 10.23 18.31
C ILE A 319 -2.06 10.14 17.76
N SER A 320 -1.12 10.95 18.25
CA SER A 320 0.25 10.95 17.73
C SER A 320 1.29 11.19 18.81
N LYS A 321 2.42 10.48 18.72
CA LYS A 321 3.53 10.61 19.65
C LYS A 321 4.86 10.41 18.93
N ALA A 322 5.83 11.28 19.18
CA ALA A 322 7.20 11.12 18.71
C ALA A 322 7.98 10.29 19.73
N ILE A 323 8.42 9.10 19.31
CA ILE A 323 9.13 8.16 20.17
C ILE A 323 10.62 8.20 19.88
N GLU A 324 11.43 8.29 20.93
CA GLU A 324 12.89 8.16 20.84
C GLU A 324 13.28 6.72 20.48
N LYS A 325 14.30 6.57 19.65
CA LYS A 325 14.83 5.28 19.20
C LYS A 325 15.15 4.32 20.35
N GLU A 326 15.66 4.83 21.48
CA GLU A 326 15.97 4.04 22.67
C GLU A 326 14.74 3.35 23.27
N GLU A 327 13.58 4.01 23.23
CA GLU A 327 12.31 3.44 23.71
C GLU A 327 11.85 2.29 22.80
N ILE A 328 12.10 2.41 21.48
CA ILE A 328 11.79 1.37 20.49
C ILE A 328 12.72 0.16 20.67
N ILE A 329 14.01 0.40 20.95
CA ILE A 329 14.98 -0.66 21.26
C ILE A 329 14.54 -1.44 22.51
N LYS A 330 14.11 -0.75 23.57
CA LYS A 330 13.59 -1.39 24.80
C LYS A 330 12.34 -2.23 24.56
N ASN A 331 11.54 -1.87 23.57
CA ASN A 331 10.33 -2.59 23.15
C ASN A 331 10.58 -3.62 22.04
N ASP A 332 11.82 -4.10 21.91
CA ASP A 332 12.24 -5.11 20.93
C ASP A 332 11.83 -4.75 19.49
N TYR A 333 12.05 -3.48 19.12
CA TYR A 333 11.80 -2.94 17.79
C TYR A 333 10.34 -3.04 17.33
N ASN A 334 9.39 -3.12 18.25
CA ASN A 334 7.96 -3.04 17.91
C ASN A 334 7.62 -1.59 17.54
N LEU A 335 7.05 -1.37 16.36
CA LEU A 335 6.67 -0.04 15.86
C LEU A 335 5.16 0.14 15.76
N SER A 336 4.36 -0.72 16.39
CA SER A 336 2.89 -0.62 16.38
C SER A 336 2.42 0.64 17.12
N PRO A 337 1.74 1.59 16.45
CA PRO A 337 1.26 2.81 17.11
C PRO A 337 0.37 2.55 18.33
N SER A 338 -0.46 1.48 18.31
CA SER A 338 -1.33 1.11 19.43
C SER A 338 -0.57 0.79 20.72
N ARG A 339 0.71 0.44 20.65
CA ARG A 339 1.54 0.15 21.83
C ARG A 339 2.02 1.42 22.55
N TYR A 340 2.11 2.54 21.83
CA TYR A 340 2.72 3.78 22.33
C TYR A 340 1.73 4.93 22.44
N VAL A 341 0.63 4.86 21.69
CA VAL A 341 -0.41 5.88 21.61
C VAL A 341 -1.73 5.27 22.06
N THR A 342 -1.95 5.30 23.37
CA THR A 342 -3.18 4.82 24.00
C THR A 342 -4.30 5.82 23.75
N GLN A 343 -5.36 5.38 23.08
CA GLN A 343 -6.56 6.18 22.91
C GLN A 343 -7.41 6.09 24.17
N ASN A 344 -7.36 7.14 25.01
CA ASN A 344 -8.23 7.26 26.18
C ASN A 344 -9.69 7.33 25.73
N GLY A 345 -10.35 6.18 25.79
CA GLY A 345 -11.78 5.98 25.64
C GLY A 345 -12.04 4.53 25.99
N GLU A 346 -13.10 4.26 26.76
CA GLU A 346 -13.60 2.89 26.91
C GLU A 346 -13.57 2.24 25.53
N ASP A 347 -12.83 1.14 25.38
CA ASP A 347 -12.93 0.35 24.15
C ASP A 347 -14.42 0.13 23.93
N GLU A 348 -14.94 0.47 22.74
CA GLU A 348 -16.25 -0.03 22.34
C GLU A 348 -16.11 -1.55 22.33
N THR A 349 -16.34 -2.18 23.48
CA THR A 349 -16.32 -3.63 23.60
C THR A 349 -17.45 -4.11 22.71
N LEU A 350 -17.10 -4.96 21.74
CA LEU A 350 -18.10 -5.70 20.98
C LEU A 350 -19.11 -6.29 21.99
N PRO A 351 -20.42 -6.16 21.73
CA PRO A 351 -21.43 -6.89 22.48
C PRO A 351 -20.98 -8.35 22.61
N LEU A 352 -21.10 -8.94 23.81
CA LEU A 352 -20.53 -10.25 24.13
C LEU A 352 -20.96 -11.32 23.11
N ASP A 353 -22.19 -11.22 22.62
CA ASP A 353 -22.75 -12.05 21.56
C ASP A 353 -21.99 -11.93 20.23
N GLU A 354 -21.66 -10.70 19.79
CA GLU A 354 -20.84 -10.50 18.59
C GLU A 354 -19.41 -11.02 18.77
N ALA A 355 -18.80 -10.78 19.93
CA ALA A 355 -17.46 -11.28 20.25
C ALA A 355 -17.40 -12.82 20.24
N VAL A 356 -18.43 -13.48 20.79
CA VAL A 356 -18.53 -14.96 20.80
C VAL A 356 -18.69 -15.51 19.38
N VAL A 357 -19.45 -14.83 18.51
CA VAL A 357 -19.59 -15.24 17.11
C VAL A 357 -18.24 -15.15 16.38
N LEU A 358 -17.52 -14.04 16.51
CA LEU A 358 -16.21 -13.86 15.87
C LEU A 358 -15.17 -14.88 16.36
N VAL A 359 -15.18 -15.22 17.65
CA VAL A 359 -14.31 -16.27 18.19
C VAL A 359 -14.64 -17.63 17.57
N LYS A 360 -15.92 -17.98 17.46
CA LYS A 360 -16.34 -19.23 16.81
C LYS A 360 -15.92 -19.28 15.33
N GLU A 361 -16.11 -18.20 14.59
CA GLU A 361 -15.69 -18.13 13.19
C GLU A 361 -14.16 -18.30 13.05
N ALA A 362 -13.38 -17.66 13.93
CA ALA A 362 -11.93 -17.81 13.96
C ALA A 362 -11.49 -19.24 14.32
N GLU A 363 -12.18 -19.90 15.26
CA GLU A 363 -11.94 -21.30 15.61
C GLU A 363 -12.27 -22.25 14.47
N GLU A 364 -13.37 -22.01 13.73
CA GLU A 364 -13.72 -22.80 12.54
C GLU A 364 -12.68 -22.65 11.43
N GLU A 365 -12.23 -21.43 11.14
CA GLU A 365 -11.17 -21.20 10.16
C GLU A 365 -9.84 -21.84 10.59
N ARG A 366 -9.49 -21.76 11.88
CA ARG A 366 -8.32 -22.48 12.42
C ARG A 366 -8.46 -23.99 12.24
N ALA A 367 -9.61 -24.56 12.56
CA ALA A 367 -9.86 -25.99 12.40
C ALA A 367 -9.73 -26.44 10.94
N LYS A 368 -10.23 -25.65 9.99
CA LYS A 368 -10.04 -25.91 8.55
C LYS A 368 -8.57 -25.82 8.14
N ALA A 369 -7.81 -24.88 8.69
CA ALA A 369 -6.37 -24.76 8.45
C ALA A 369 -5.60 -25.96 9.02
N ASP A 370 -5.95 -26.40 10.24
CA ASP A 370 -5.38 -27.56 10.91
C ASP A 370 -5.69 -28.86 10.13
N GLU A 371 -6.90 -29.01 9.58
CA GLU A 371 -7.27 -30.16 8.74
C GLU A 371 -6.47 -30.19 7.43
N LYS A 372 -6.31 -29.03 6.77
CA LYS A 372 -5.46 -28.92 5.58
C LYS A 372 -4.02 -29.29 5.89
N LEU A 373 -3.49 -28.82 7.02
CA LEU A 373 -2.14 -29.16 7.48
C LEU A 373 -2.01 -30.66 7.73
N ARG A 374 -2.99 -31.28 8.40
CA ARG A 374 -3.00 -32.73 8.67
C ARG A 374 -2.99 -33.55 7.39
N ASN A 375 -3.80 -33.18 6.40
CA ASN A 375 -3.83 -33.85 5.10
C ASN A 375 -2.48 -33.79 4.38
N VAL A 376 -1.77 -32.66 4.51
CA VAL A 376 -0.40 -32.52 3.98
C VAL A 376 0.59 -33.39 4.75
N LEU A 377 0.49 -33.46 6.08
CA LEU A 377 1.37 -34.28 6.92
C LEU A 377 1.23 -35.79 6.64
N VAL A 378 -0.01 -36.27 6.44
CA VAL A 378 -0.29 -37.67 6.04
C VAL A 378 0.30 -37.99 4.66
N GLN A 379 0.15 -37.08 3.70
CA GLN A 379 0.74 -37.25 2.36
C GLN A 379 2.28 -37.31 2.39
N LEU A 380 2.90 -36.65 3.36
CA LEU A 380 4.34 -36.60 3.56
C LEU A 380 4.86 -37.70 4.51
N GLY A 381 3.97 -38.54 5.07
CA GLY A 381 4.33 -39.67 5.95
C GLY A 381 4.79 -39.28 7.35
N PHE A 382 4.43 -38.08 7.82
CA PHE A 382 4.74 -37.61 9.18
C PHE A 382 3.66 -37.97 10.21
N GLU A 383 2.47 -38.38 9.77
CA GLU A 383 1.35 -38.89 10.59
C GLU A 383 0.71 -40.13 9.97
#